data_AF-A0A8J2L1U9-F1
#
_entry.id   AF-A0A8J2L1U9-F1
#
_cell.length_a   1.000
_cell.length_b   1.000
_cell.length_c   1.000
_cell.angle_alpha   90.00
_cell.angle_beta   90.00
_cell.angle_gamma   90.00
#
_symmetry.space_group_name_H-M   'P 1'
#
loop_
_entity.id
_entity.type
_entity.pdbx_description
1 polymer ?
#
loop_
_entity_poly.entity_id
_entity_poly.type
_entity_poly.pdbx_seq_one_letter_code
_entity_poly.pdbx_strand_id
1 'polypeptide(L)'
;MGSSITNENVQGDNVFQIACRFGRTQIIQLIVDHPEFSAVMNDTNHSGRAPVHSAAEEGHLKDLNMLLKRGAYLQKDNDGQTPLHLAAEKGHREIVSLI
;
A
#
# COMPACT_ATOMS: atom_id res chain seq x y z
N MET A 1 2.63 -11.58 21.14
CA MET A 1 4.02 -11.48 20.65
C MET A 1 4.02 -10.45 19.55
N GLY A 2 4.69 -9.31 19.74
CA GLY A 2 4.72 -8.23 18.75
C GLY A 2 5.55 -8.67 17.55
N SER A 3 4.88 -8.97 16.43
CA SER A 3 5.55 -9.36 15.19
C SER A 3 6.34 -8.16 14.67
N SER A 4 7.61 -8.35 14.31
CA SER A 4 8.47 -7.27 13.77
C SER A 4 7.92 -6.63 12.49
N ILE A 5 6.85 -7.18 11.90
CA ILE A 5 6.20 -6.61 10.72
C ILE A 5 5.46 -5.31 11.02
N THR A 6 5.04 -5.08 12.26
CA THR A 6 4.35 -3.86 12.69
C THR A 6 5.34 -2.80 13.18
N ASN A 7 6.64 -3.08 13.15
CA ASN A 7 7.64 -2.08 13.50
C ASN A 7 7.71 -1.04 12.38
N GLU A 8 7.61 0.22 12.76
CA GLU A 8 7.57 1.36 11.86
C GLU A 8 8.92 2.09 11.84
N ASN A 9 9.28 2.65 10.69
CA ASN A 9 10.41 3.57 10.57
C ASN A 9 10.01 5.00 11.03
N VAL A 10 10.92 5.97 10.88
CA VAL A 10 10.67 7.38 11.26
C VAL A 10 9.48 8.04 10.55
N GLN A 11 9.08 7.53 9.38
CA GLN A 11 7.92 8.00 8.61
C GLN A 11 6.62 7.30 9.03
N GLY A 12 6.68 6.34 9.95
CA GLY A 12 5.55 5.47 10.27
C GLY A 12 5.40 4.33 9.27
N ASP A 13 6.37 4.11 8.37
CA ASP A 13 6.25 3.03 7.38
C ASP A 13 6.64 1.68 8.01
N ASN A 14 5.74 0.71 7.97
CA ASN A 14 6.02 -0.68 8.35
C ASN A 14 6.66 -1.47 7.19
N VAL A 15 7.10 -2.72 7.45
CA VAL A 15 7.77 -3.55 6.42
C VAL A 15 6.90 -3.80 5.19
N PHE A 16 5.58 -3.88 5.37
CA PHE A 16 4.63 -4.12 4.30
C PHE A 16 4.49 -2.89 3.39
N GLN A 17 4.33 -1.70 3.97
CA GLN A 17 4.30 -0.43 3.22
C GLN A 17 5.61 -0.20 2.46
N ILE A 18 6.76 -0.51 3.07
CA ILE A 18 8.06 -0.46 2.39
C ILE A 18 8.08 -1.41 1.19
N ALA A 19 7.60 -2.64 1.35
CA ALA A 19 7.51 -3.61 0.25
C ALA A 19 6.61 -3.10 -0.89
N CYS A 20 5.46 -2.50 -0.58
CA CYS A 20 4.56 -1.89 -1.56
C CYS A 20 5.17 -0.68 -2.26
N ARG A 21 5.90 0.20 -1.55
CA ARG A 21 6.61 1.34 -2.16
C ARG A 21 7.64 0.88 -3.20
N PHE A 22 8.41 -0.16 -2.87
CA PHE A 22 9.48 -0.64 -3.75
C PHE A 22 9.07 -1.77 -4.71
N GLY A 23 7.77 -2.08 -4.82
CA GLY A 23 7.27 -3.09 -5.75
C GLY A 23 7.80 -4.50 -5.48
N ARG A 24 8.00 -4.86 -4.20
CA ARG A 24 8.56 -6.16 -3.80
C ARG A 24 7.47 -7.24 -3.81
N THR A 25 6.87 -7.51 -4.96
CA THR A 25 5.71 -8.41 -5.13
C THR A 25 5.81 -9.73 -4.37
N GLN A 26 6.98 -10.39 -4.37
CA GLN A 26 7.16 -11.66 -3.64
C GLN A 26 7.02 -11.51 -2.12
N ILE A 27 7.51 -10.41 -1.55
CA ILE A 27 7.39 -10.11 -0.12
C ILE A 27 5.94 -9.73 0.19
N ILE A 28 5.32 -8.91 -0.66
CA ILE A 28 3.92 -8.52 -0.49
C ILE A 28 3.03 -9.76 -0.51
N GLN A 29 3.25 -10.68 -1.45
CA GLN A 29 2.50 -11.94 -1.54
C GLN A 29 2.67 -12.80 -0.30
N LEU A 30 3.90 -12.94 0.19
CA LEU A 30 4.19 -13.69 1.42
C LEU A 30 3.41 -13.12 2.61
N ILE A 31 3.38 -11.79 2.76
CA ILE A 31 2.68 -11.13 3.87
C ILE A 31 1.17 -11.27 3.72
N VAL A 32 0.64 -11.04 2.51
CA VAL A 32 -0.81 -11.10 2.20
C VAL A 32 -1.38 -12.51 2.35
N ASP A 33 -0.60 -13.55 2.04
CA ASP A 33 -1.06 -14.95 2.14
C ASP A 33 -1.11 -15.46 3.59
N HIS A 34 -0.54 -14.71 4.54
CA HIS A 34 -0.61 -15.02 5.97
C HIS A 34 -1.78 -14.28 6.65
N PRO A 35 -2.81 -15.00 7.16
CA PRO A 35 -4.04 -14.40 7.69
C PRO A 35 -3.82 -13.43 8.86
N GLU A 36 -2.79 -13.68 9.68
CA GLU A 36 -2.44 -12.85 10.84
C GLU A 36 -2.00 -11.44 10.45
N PHE A 37 -1.57 -11.24 9.20
CA PHE A 37 -1.06 -9.98 8.70
C PHE A 37 -2.06 -9.23 7.82
N SER A 38 -3.30 -9.74 7.70
CA SER A 38 -4.39 -9.03 7.02
C SER A 38 -4.70 -7.67 7.65
N ALA A 39 -4.39 -7.47 8.93
CA ALA A 39 -4.60 -6.21 9.62
C ALA A 39 -3.71 -5.08 9.07
N VAL A 40 -2.47 -5.38 8.65
CA VAL A 40 -1.50 -4.34 8.24
C VAL A 40 -1.73 -3.80 6.83
N MET A 41 -2.65 -4.41 6.06
CA MET A 41 -2.92 -4.02 4.67
C MET A 41 -3.53 -2.63 4.52
N ASN A 42 -4.12 -2.11 5.61
CA ASN A 42 -4.74 -0.78 5.63
C ASN A 42 -4.11 0.14 6.68
N ASP A 43 -3.02 -0.28 7.33
CA ASP A 43 -2.30 0.58 8.26
C ASP A 43 -1.79 1.83 7.53
N THR A 44 -1.83 2.96 8.21
CA THR A 44 -1.39 4.24 7.66
C THR A 44 -0.12 4.70 8.34
N ASN A 45 0.82 5.20 7.55
CA ASN A 45 1.99 5.89 8.08
C ASN A 45 1.63 7.28 8.64
N HIS A 46 2.63 8.06 9.09
CA HIS A 46 2.41 9.38 9.68
C HIS A 46 1.74 10.41 8.73
N SER A 47 1.81 10.18 7.42
CA SER A 47 1.13 10.99 6.40
C SER A 47 -0.30 10.52 6.11
N GLY A 48 -0.82 9.52 6.83
CA GLY A 48 -2.12 8.94 6.55
C GLY A 48 -2.12 8.02 5.33
N ARG A 49 -0.95 7.69 4.76
CA ARG A 49 -0.84 6.87 3.55
C ARG A 49 -0.86 5.39 3.92
N ALA A 50 -1.86 4.70 3.39
CA ALA A 50 -1.96 3.24 3.38
C ALA A 50 -1.09 2.61 2.25
N PRO A 51 -0.77 1.30 2.29
CA PRO A 51 0.04 0.62 1.26
C PRO A 51 -0.43 0.85 -0.19
N VAL A 52 -1.74 0.98 -0.39
CA VAL A 52 -2.35 1.29 -1.69
C VAL A 52 -1.91 2.64 -2.26
N HIS A 53 -1.61 3.64 -1.41
CA HIS A 53 -1.08 4.93 -1.85
C HIS A 53 0.31 4.76 -2.46
N SER A 54 1.20 4.04 -1.77
CA SER A 54 2.56 3.80 -2.26
C SER A 54 2.57 2.95 -3.53
N ALA A 55 1.73 1.91 -3.61
CA ALA A 55 1.62 1.12 -4.83
C ALA A 55 1.10 1.94 -6.02
N ALA A 56 0.15 2.85 -5.78
CA ALA A 56 -0.42 3.70 -6.82
C ALA A 56 0.52 4.84 -7.26
N GLU A 57 1.18 5.49 -6.31
CA GLU A 57 2.17 6.55 -6.54
C GLU A 57 3.38 6.06 -7.33
N GLU A 58 3.82 4.83 -7.08
CA GLU A 58 5.02 4.25 -7.73
C GLU A 58 4.69 3.41 -8.98
N GLY A 59 3.42 3.31 -9.36
CA GLY A 59 3.02 2.64 -10.60
C GLY A 59 2.97 1.10 -10.53
N HIS A 60 2.93 0.51 -9.34
CA HIS A 60 2.92 -0.95 -9.12
C HIS A 60 1.53 -1.55 -9.34
N LEU A 61 1.05 -1.56 -10.59
CA LEU A 61 -0.29 -2.03 -10.97
C LEU A 61 -0.64 -3.41 -10.43
N LYS A 62 0.29 -4.37 -10.53
CA LYS A 62 0.08 -5.75 -10.08
C LYS A 62 -0.14 -5.82 -8.58
N ASP A 63 0.69 -5.11 -7.82
CA ASP A 63 0.63 -5.08 -6.37
C ASP A 63 -0.65 -4.38 -5.91
N LEU A 64 -1.02 -3.25 -6.54
CA LEU A 64 -2.27 -2.56 -6.27
C LEU A 64 -3.50 -3.44 -6.50
N ASN A 65 -3.57 -4.12 -7.65
CA ASN A 65 -4.70 -5.02 -7.97
C ASN A 65 -4.79 -6.18 -6.96
N MET A 66 -3.66 -6.70 -6.51
CA MET A 66 -3.59 -7.74 -5.49
C MET A 66 -4.09 -7.26 -4.12
N LEU A 67 -3.67 -6.07 -3.69
CA LEU A 67 -4.16 -5.44 -2.47
C LEU A 67 -5.68 -5.23 -2.50
N LEU A 68 -6.22 -4.72 -3.61
CA LEU A 68 -7.65 -4.50 -3.79
C LEU A 68 -8.45 -5.81 -3.73
N LYS A 69 -7.96 -6.87 -4.39
CA LYS A 69 -8.58 -8.22 -4.33
C LYS A 69 -8.59 -8.82 -2.93
N ARG A 70 -7.67 -8.38 -2.06
CA ARG A 70 -7.54 -8.82 -0.67
C ARG A 70 -8.31 -7.93 0.31
N GLY A 71 -9.08 -6.97 -0.19
CA GLY A 71 -9.95 -6.12 0.63
C GLY A 71 -9.27 -4.85 1.15
N ALA A 72 -8.11 -4.46 0.58
CA ALA A 72 -7.59 -3.12 0.83
C ALA A 72 -8.55 -2.08 0.25
N TYR A 73 -8.80 -1.00 0.99
CA TYR A 73 -9.75 0.04 0.58
C TYR A 73 -9.02 1.33 0.21
N LEU A 74 -9.63 2.08 -0.72
CA LEU A 74 -9.13 3.36 -1.20
C LEU A 74 -9.59 4.46 -0.24
N GLN A 75 -8.76 4.76 0.77
CA GLN A 75 -8.96 5.91 1.66
C GLN A 75 -8.19 7.15 1.18
N LYS A 76 -8.47 8.30 1.79
CA LYS A 76 -7.67 9.52 1.61
C LYS A 76 -6.51 9.54 2.60
N ASP A 77 -5.39 10.10 2.20
CA ASP A 77 -4.30 10.47 3.10
C ASP A 77 -4.56 11.82 3.80
N ASN A 78 -3.60 12.29 4.61
CA ASN A 78 -3.75 13.51 5.39
C ASN A 78 -3.86 14.78 4.53
N ASP A 79 -3.40 14.73 3.28
CA ASP A 79 -3.52 15.82 2.31
C ASP A 79 -4.84 15.73 1.51
N GLY A 80 -5.69 14.74 1.83
CA GLY A 80 -6.95 14.49 1.12
C GLY A 80 -6.74 13.80 -0.23
N GLN A 81 -5.53 13.33 -0.53
CA GLN A 81 -5.23 12.61 -1.77
C GLN A 81 -5.67 11.15 -1.66
N THR A 82 -6.28 10.62 -2.71
CA THR A 82 -6.55 9.19 -2.84
C THR A 82 -5.36 8.55 -3.56
N PRO A 83 -5.19 7.21 -3.50
CA PRO A 83 -4.19 6.52 -4.31
C PRO A 83 -4.27 6.88 -5.79
N LEU A 84 -5.49 7.10 -6.32
CA LEU A 84 -5.68 7.52 -7.70
C LEU A 84 -5.24 8.95 -7.98
N HIS A 85 -5.39 9.88 -7.03
CA HIS A 85 -4.85 11.23 -7.19
C HIS A 85 -3.32 11.16 -7.38
N LEU A 86 -2.64 10.34 -6.56
CA LEU A 86 -1.19 10.14 -6.65
C LEU A 86 -0.80 9.47 -7.99
N ALA A 87 -1.51 8.42 -8.40
CA ALA A 87 -1.26 7.76 -9.69
C ALA A 87 -1.46 8.71 -10.88
N ALA A 88 -2.49 9.56 -10.84
CA ALA A 88 -2.73 10.56 -11.87
C ALA A 88 -1.64 11.64 -11.90
N GLU A 89 -1.20 12.12 -10.74
CA GLU A 89 -0.10 13.08 -10.60
C GLU A 89 1.20 12.54 -11.20
N LYS A 90 1.48 11.25 -11.01
CA LYS A 90 2.68 10.58 -11.52
C LYS A 90 2.53 10.04 -12.95
N GLY A 91 1.34 10.13 -13.55
CA GLY A 91 1.09 9.71 -14.92
C GLY A 91 0.91 8.20 -15.12
N HIS A 92 0.59 7.45 -14.07
CA HIS A 92 0.35 6.00 -14.10
C HIS A 92 -1.05 5.67 -14.65
N ARG A 93 -1.21 5.84 -15.97
CA ARG A 93 -2.50 5.70 -16.69
C ARG A 93 -3.19 4.36 -16.44
N GLU A 94 -2.42 3.28 -16.39
CA GLU A 94 -2.96 1.92 -16.16
C GLU A 94 -3.61 1.78 -14.79
N ILE A 95 -3.08 2.46 -13.77
CA ILE A 95 -3.63 2.47 -12.41
C ILE A 95 -4.90 3.32 -12.33
N VAL A 96 -4.89 4.49 -12.98
CA VAL A 96 -6.08 5.35 -13.04
C VAL A 96 -7.24 4.63 -13.74
N SER A 97 -6.94 3.77 -14.71
CA SER A 97 -7.92 2.97 -15.44
C SER A 97 -8.33 1.66 -14.74
N LEU A 98 -7.79 1.37 -13.54
CA LEU A 98 -8.03 0.10 -12.85
C LEU A 98 -9.44 0.01 -12.22
N ILE A 99 -10.11 1.15 -12.04
CA ILE A 99 -11.47 1.28 -11.50
C ILE A 99 -12.41 1.91 -12.53
#